data_AF-A0A6V8Q0V1-F1
#
_entry.id   AF-A0A6V8Q0V1-F1
#
_cell.length_a   1.000
_cell.length_b   1.000
_cell.length_c   1.000
_cell.angle_alpha   90.00
_cell.angle_beta   90.00
_cell.angle_gamma   90.00
#
_symmetry.space_group_name_H-M   'P 1'
#
loop_
_entity.id
_entity.type
_entity.pdbx_description
1 polymer ?
#
loop_
_entity_poly.entity_id
_entity_poly.type
_entity_poly.pdbx_seq_one_letter_code
_entity_poly.pdbx_strand_id
1 'polypeptide(L)'
;MVDAKPSLLLHVCCAPCSTHVIQLLKHDFEVTPYFYNTNIHPQEEYERRFKEMMGLAEKIGVKLIQGEYDLERWFKATKGYENEREGGKRCEICYYLRLEQTAIFASQSGYEYFTTTLSISPHKKAAVINFIGEDLACRYGLNFYSA
;
A
#
# COMPACT_ATOMS: atom_id res chain seq x y z
N MET A 1 -24.73 8.14 -20.30
CA MET A 1 -24.22 8.40 -18.95
C MET A 1 -22.83 7.81 -18.95
N VAL A 2 -21.79 8.63 -18.71
CA VAL A 2 -20.44 8.07 -18.54
C VAL A 2 -20.45 7.51 -17.13
N ASP A 3 -20.41 6.19 -16.98
CA ASP A 3 -20.29 5.56 -15.67
C ASP A 3 -19.07 6.16 -14.96
N ALA A 4 -19.28 6.70 -13.76
CA ALA A 4 -18.17 7.20 -12.95
C ALA A 4 -17.27 6.01 -12.59
N LYS A 5 -15.96 6.18 -12.72
CA LYS A 5 -15.02 5.10 -12.39
C LYS A 5 -15.08 4.80 -10.89
N PRO A 6 -15.05 3.53 -10.48
CA PRO A 6 -15.00 3.18 -9.07
C PRO A 6 -13.74 3.75 -8.40
N SER A 7 -13.89 4.13 -7.13
CA SER A 7 -12.80 4.71 -6.34
C SER A 7 -11.83 3.63 -5.84
N LEU A 8 -10.53 3.85 -6.01
CA LEU A 8 -9.49 2.90 -5.62
C LEU A 8 -8.36 3.58 -4.83
N LEU A 9 -8.11 3.07 -3.62
CA LEU A 9 -6.97 3.45 -2.81
C LEU A 9 -5.77 2.53 -3.10
N LEU A 10 -4.69 3.08 -3.65
CA LEU A 10 -3.50 2.31 -4.02
C LEU A 10 -2.41 2.46 -2.95
N HIS A 11 -2.12 1.39 -2.21
CA HIS A 11 -0.95 1.36 -1.33
C HIS A 11 0.36 1.43 -2.13
N VAL A 12 1.20 2.41 -1.77
CA VAL A 12 2.53 2.62 -2.35
C VAL A 12 3.59 2.70 -1.24
N CYS A 13 4.73 2.04 -1.47
CA CYS A 13 5.84 2.02 -0.52
C CYS A 13 7.12 2.71 -1.01
N CYS A 14 7.18 3.06 -2.31
CA CYS A 14 8.25 3.82 -2.96
C CYS A 14 7.76 4.39 -4.31
N ALA A 15 8.36 5.50 -4.73
CA ALA A 15 8.00 6.20 -5.97
C ALA A 15 8.16 5.35 -7.26
N PRO A 16 9.30 4.70 -7.55
CA PRO A 16 9.55 4.12 -8.87
C PRO A 16 8.62 2.94 -9.22
N CYS A 17 8.18 2.16 -8.22
CA CYS A 17 7.28 1.03 -8.46
C CYS A 17 5.83 1.44 -8.73
N SER A 18 5.47 2.69 -8.46
CA SER A 18 4.07 3.15 -8.49
C SER A 18 3.66 3.81 -9.81
N THR A 19 4.59 4.42 -10.56
CA THR A 19 4.25 5.22 -11.75
C THR A 19 3.50 4.42 -12.82
N HIS A 20 4.02 3.24 -13.19
CA HIS A 20 3.41 2.41 -14.21
C HIS A 20 2.03 1.90 -13.79
N VAL A 21 1.91 1.50 -12.52
CA VAL A 21 0.68 0.94 -11.95
C VAL A 21 -0.42 1.99 -11.88
N ILE A 22 -0.09 3.20 -11.44
CA ILE A 22 -1.05 4.32 -11.39
C ILE A 22 -1.59 4.60 -12.80
N GLN A 23 -0.74 4.59 -13.83
CA GLN A 23 -1.18 4.83 -15.21
C GLN A 23 -2.10 3.72 -15.72
N LEU A 24 -1.79 2.46 -15.43
CA LEU A 24 -2.65 1.33 -15.80
C LEU A 24 -4.00 1.40 -15.09
N LEU A 25 -4.00 1.54 -13.76
CA LEU A 25 -5.23 1.54 -12.96
C LEU A 25 -6.12 2.75 -13.23
N LYS A 26 -5.56 3.90 -13.62
CA LYS A 26 -6.33 5.09 -14.00
C LYS A 26 -7.26 4.86 -15.19
N HIS A 27 -7.03 3.81 -15.99
CA HIS A 27 -7.94 3.46 -17.08
C HIS A 27 -9.31 3.01 -16.54
N ASP A 28 -9.32 2.23 -15.46
CA ASP A 28 -10.53 1.59 -14.93
C ASP A 28 -11.03 2.21 -13.61
N PHE A 29 -10.17 2.90 -12.87
CA PHE A 29 -10.46 3.41 -11.52
C PHE A 29 -10.14 4.90 -11.34
N GLU A 30 -10.80 5.53 -10.38
CA GLU A 30 -10.35 6.79 -9.78
C GLU A 30 -9.29 6.49 -8.70
N VAL A 31 -8.02 6.54 -9.09
CA VAL A 31 -6.90 6.08 -8.26
C VAL A 31 -6.38 7.19 -7.34
N THR A 32 -6.34 6.91 -6.04
CA THR A 32 -5.63 7.72 -5.04
C THR A 32 -4.46 6.94 -4.43
N PRO A 33 -3.19 7.34 -4.68
CA PRO A 33 -2.05 6.75 -3.99
C PRO A 33 -2.03 7.04 -2.48
N TYR A 34 -1.75 6.01 -1.69
CA TYR A 34 -1.60 6.04 -0.24
C TYR A 34 -0.20 5.57 0.15
N PHE A 35 0.66 6.50 0.59
CA PHE A 35 2.02 6.20 1.01
C PHE A 35 2.05 5.74 2.45
N TYR A 36 2.34 4.46 2.68
CA TYR A 36 2.46 3.90 4.01
C TYR A 36 3.54 2.81 4.07
N ASN A 37 4.62 3.06 4.80
CA ASN A 37 5.71 2.10 4.94
C ASN A 37 6.51 2.35 6.22
N THR A 38 6.06 1.74 7.31
CA THR A 38 6.66 1.84 8.65
C THR A 38 7.95 1.03 8.84
N ASN A 39 8.39 0.27 7.83
CA ASN A 39 9.66 -0.48 7.86
C ASN A 39 10.84 0.34 7.30
N ILE A 40 10.62 1.56 6.81
CA ILE A 40 11.71 2.40 6.32
C ILE A 40 12.36 3.05 7.52
N HIS A 41 13.64 2.77 7.72
CA HIS A 41 14.45 3.40 8.75
C HIS A 41 15.81 3.80 8.16
N PRO A 42 16.42 4.88 8.67
CA PRO A 42 15.92 5.79 9.71
C PRO A 42 14.82 6.74 9.19
N GLN A 43 14.24 7.59 10.04
CA GLN A 43 13.10 8.45 9.67
C GLN A 43 13.42 9.38 8.49
N GLU A 44 14.66 9.84 8.37
CA GLU A 44 15.11 10.68 7.26
C GLU A 44 14.94 9.97 5.91
N GLU A 45 15.11 8.65 5.86
CA GLU A 45 14.87 7.85 4.65
C GLU A 45 13.38 7.78 4.31
N TYR A 46 12.51 7.69 5.32
CA TYR A 46 11.06 7.70 5.13
C TYR A 46 10.61 9.03 4.52
N GLU A 47 11.07 10.15 5.09
CA GLU A 47 10.76 11.49 4.61
C GLU A 47 11.31 11.73 3.20
N ARG A 48 12.53 11.25 2.90
CA ARG A 48 13.10 11.33 1.56
C ARG A 48 12.23 10.61 0.53
N ARG A 49 11.85 9.37 0.80
CA ARG A 49 11.00 8.57 -0.11
C ARG A 49 9.60 9.15 -0.25
N PHE A 50 9.06 9.73 0.82
CA PHE A 50 7.78 10.42 0.75
C PHE A 50 7.86 11.67 -0.15
N LYS A 51 8.92 12.49 -0.03
CA LYS A 51 9.16 13.64 -0.92
C LYS A 51 9.28 13.23 -2.39
N GLU A 52 9.96 12.12 -2.66
CA GLU A 52 10.03 11.57 -4.04
C GLU A 52 8.64 11.17 -4.56
N MET A 53 7.82 10.53 -3.71
CA MET A 53 6.45 10.15 -4.06
C MET A 53 5.55 11.38 -4.28
N MET A 54 5.71 12.43 -3.48
CA MET A 54 5.02 13.70 -3.67
C MET A 54 5.35 14.32 -5.03
N GLY A 55 6.65 14.44 -5.35
CA GLY A 55 7.07 14.99 -6.65
C GLY A 55 6.59 14.16 -7.84
N LEU A 56 6.47 12.83 -7.68
CA LEU A 56 5.85 11.97 -8.69
C LEU A 56 4.35 12.25 -8.80
N ALA A 57 3.63 12.35 -7.68
CA ALA A 57 2.20 12.58 -7.63
C ALA A 57 1.81 13.92 -8.28
N GLU A 58 2.58 14.98 -8.03
CA GLU A 58 2.43 16.28 -8.69
C GLU A 58 2.61 16.16 -10.21
N LYS A 59 3.67 15.49 -10.66
CA LYS A 59 3.96 15.31 -12.11
C LYS A 59 2.85 14.56 -12.85
N ILE A 60 2.21 13.58 -12.21
CA ILE A 60 1.15 12.77 -12.82
C ILE A 60 -0.26 13.28 -12.51
N GLY A 61 -0.37 14.41 -11.79
CA GLY A 61 -1.64 15.05 -11.43
C GLY A 61 -2.56 14.15 -10.60
N VAL A 62 -2.04 13.53 -9.53
CA VAL A 62 -2.88 12.77 -8.57
C VAL A 62 -2.71 13.30 -7.16
N LYS A 63 -3.78 13.13 -6.37
CA LYS A 63 -3.73 13.36 -4.92
C LYS A 63 -2.93 12.24 -4.25
N LEU A 64 -1.91 12.59 -3.49
CA LEU A 64 -1.19 11.65 -2.62
C LEU A 64 -1.69 11.79 -1.19
N ILE A 65 -1.95 10.66 -0.54
CA ILE A 65 -2.26 10.59 0.88
C ILE A 65 -1.06 10.01 1.62
N GLN A 66 -0.65 10.66 2.71
CA GLN A 66 0.38 10.15 3.61
C GLN A 66 -0.27 9.38 4.75
N GLY A 67 0.15 8.14 4.96
CA GLY A 67 -0.22 7.36 6.13
C GLY A 67 0.62 7.71 7.36
N GLU A 68 0.09 7.37 8.53
CA GLU A 68 0.76 7.58 9.81
C GLU A 68 2.05 6.76 9.90
N TYR A 69 3.14 7.38 10.34
CA TYR A 69 4.41 6.70 10.55
C TYR A 69 4.47 6.09 11.96
N ASP A 70 3.64 5.07 12.20
CA ASP A 70 3.53 4.38 13.49
C ASP A 70 4.63 3.31 13.65
N LEU A 71 5.75 3.74 14.21
CA LEU A 71 6.89 2.86 14.48
C LEU A 71 6.66 1.90 15.63
N GLU A 72 5.92 2.33 16.66
CA GLU A 72 5.69 1.52 17.85
C GLU A 72 4.92 0.25 17.49
N ARG A 73 3.84 0.38 16.71
CA ARG A 73 3.07 -0.76 16.21
C ARG A 73 3.93 -1.70 15.38
N TRP A 74 4.80 -1.16 14.52
CA TRP A 74 5.68 -1.95 13.68
C TRP A 74 6.72 -2.75 14.50
N PHE A 75 7.41 -2.09 15.43
CA PHE A 75 8.39 -2.76 16.29
C PHE A 75 7.73 -3.82 17.17
N LYS A 76 6.55 -3.53 17.73
CA LYS A 76 5.80 -4.49 18.54
C LYS A 76 5.41 -5.73 17.75
N ALA A 77 4.94 -5.55 16.51
CA ALA A 77 4.50 -6.65 15.66
C ALA A 77 5.66 -7.49 15.11
N THR A 78 6.85 -6.90 14.93
CA THR A 78 8.02 -7.59 14.37
C THR A 78 9.00 -8.12 15.42
N LYS A 79 8.74 -7.84 16.70
CA LYS A 79 9.54 -8.32 17.84
C LYS A 79 9.65 -9.85 17.84
N GLY A 80 10.88 -10.37 17.96
CA GLY A 80 11.18 -11.80 17.92
C GLY A 80 11.36 -12.37 16.51
N TYR A 81 11.19 -11.57 15.46
CA TYR A 81 11.40 -11.95 14.06
C TYR A 81 12.54 -11.16 13.41
N GLU A 82 13.39 -10.50 14.20
CA GLU A 82 14.43 -9.58 13.72
C GLU A 82 15.45 -10.27 12.80
N ASN A 83 15.76 -11.54 13.11
CA ASN A 83 16.74 -12.37 12.41
C ASN A 83 16.14 -13.25 11.30
N GLU A 84 14.83 -13.13 11.02
CA GLU A 84 14.21 -13.86 9.91
C GLU A 84 14.82 -13.43 8.58
N ARG A 85 14.98 -14.41 7.68
CA ARG A 85 15.46 -14.13 6.32
C ARG A 85 14.42 -13.34 5.52
N GLU A 86 14.87 -12.62 4.50
CA GLU A 86 13.97 -11.98 3.53
C GLU A 86 12.99 -13.02 2.94
N GLY A 87 11.71 -12.65 2.87
CA GLY A 87 10.63 -13.57 2.47
C GLY A 87 10.13 -14.50 3.59
N GLY A 88 10.70 -14.41 4.80
CA GLY A 88 10.25 -15.13 6.00
C GLY A 88 9.06 -14.48 6.70
N LYS A 89 8.80 -14.88 7.95
CA LYS A 89 7.60 -14.47 8.70
C LYS A 89 7.52 -12.96 8.94
N ARG A 90 8.68 -12.31 9.14
CA ARG A 90 8.76 -10.85 9.29
C ARG A 90 8.18 -10.11 8.07
N CYS A 91 8.40 -10.63 6.86
CA CYS A 91 7.87 -10.03 5.65
C CYS A 91 6.34 -10.16 5.58
N GLU A 92 5.79 -11.30 5.99
CA GLU A 92 4.34 -11.55 6.01
C GLU A 92 3.63 -10.61 6.99
N ILE A 93 4.17 -10.43 8.21
CA ILE A 93 3.70 -9.43 9.19
C ILE A 93 3.74 -8.03 8.59
N CYS A 94 4.83 -7.69 7.90
CA CYS A 94 5.01 -6.38 7.29
C CYS A 94 4.02 -6.13 6.15
N TYR A 95 3.67 -7.14 5.35
CA TYR A 95 2.62 -7.03 4.32
C TYR A 95 1.26 -6.83 4.97
N TYR A 96 0.94 -7.63 6.00
CA TYR A 96 -0.31 -7.54 6.72
C TYR A 96 -0.55 -6.17 7.32
N LEU A 97 0.42 -5.62 8.08
CA LEU A 97 0.27 -4.29 8.68
C LEU A 97 -0.01 -3.18 7.65
N ARG A 98 0.68 -3.23 6.51
CA ARG A 98 0.52 -2.24 5.44
C ARG A 98 -0.84 -2.35 4.76
N LEU A 99 -1.25 -3.57 4.43
CA LEU A 99 -2.54 -3.81 3.80
C LEU A 99 -3.69 -3.52 4.77
N GLU A 100 -3.56 -3.90 6.04
CA GLU A 100 -4.58 -3.65 7.06
C GLU A 100 -4.76 -2.14 7.27
N GLN A 101 -3.68 -1.38 7.41
CA GLN A 101 -3.80 0.07 7.55
C GLN A 101 -4.42 0.72 6.29
N THR A 102 -4.10 0.21 5.11
CA THR A 102 -4.69 0.67 3.85
C THR A 102 -6.19 0.37 3.78
N ALA A 103 -6.59 -0.85 4.16
CA ALA A 103 -7.99 -1.26 4.20
C ALA A 103 -8.80 -0.45 5.23
N ILE A 104 -8.26 -0.23 6.42
CA ILE A 104 -8.88 0.62 7.45
C ILE A 104 -9.12 2.03 6.89
N PHE A 105 -8.09 2.64 6.31
CA PHE A 105 -8.20 3.99 5.75
C PHE A 105 -9.18 4.05 4.58
N ALA A 106 -9.14 3.07 3.67
CA ALA A 106 -10.05 2.97 2.53
C ALA A 106 -11.50 2.90 2.98
N SER A 107 -11.81 2.02 3.94
CA SER A 107 -13.15 1.82 4.49
C SER A 107 -13.66 3.09 5.18
N GLN A 108 -12.84 3.71 6.04
CA GLN A 108 -13.20 4.94 6.74
C GLN A 108 -13.40 6.15 5.81
N SER A 109 -12.70 6.16 4.67
CA SER A 109 -12.75 7.26 3.70
C SER A 109 -13.75 7.02 2.56
N GLY A 110 -14.47 5.89 2.58
CA GLY A 110 -15.52 5.57 1.60
C GLY A 110 -15.01 5.13 0.22
N TYR A 111 -13.80 4.57 0.13
CA TYR A 111 -13.30 3.96 -1.10
C TYR A 111 -14.00 2.61 -1.34
N GLU A 112 -14.25 2.27 -2.61
CA GLU A 112 -14.84 0.99 -3.00
C GLU A 112 -13.81 -0.13 -3.13
N TYR A 113 -12.61 0.22 -3.58
CA TYR A 113 -11.50 -0.69 -3.81
C TYR A 113 -10.24 -0.25 -3.05
N PHE A 114 -9.40 -1.22 -2.70
CA PHE A 114 -8.01 -0.98 -2.40
C PHE A 114 -7.11 -2.03 -3.05
N THR A 115 -5.84 -1.68 -3.24
CA THR A 115 -4.82 -2.60 -3.75
C THR A 115 -3.44 -2.15 -3.31
N THR A 116 -2.39 -2.81 -3.79
CA THR A 116 -1.01 -2.59 -3.40
C THR A 116 -0.04 -2.78 -4.55
N THR A 117 1.03 -1.98 -4.55
CA THR A 117 2.19 -2.18 -5.44
C THR A 117 3.16 -3.25 -4.93
N LEU A 118 2.89 -3.88 -3.78
CA LEU A 118 3.77 -4.91 -3.21
C LEU A 118 3.85 -6.18 -4.08
N SER A 119 2.81 -6.53 -4.84
CA SER A 119 2.80 -7.75 -5.67
C SER A 119 3.78 -7.70 -6.86
N ILE A 120 4.25 -6.50 -7.23
CA ILE A 120 5.10 -6.27 -8.41
C ILE A 120 6.55 -6.72 -8.18
N SER A 121 7.00 -6.72 -6.92
CA SER A 121 8.38 -7.07 -6.62
C SER A 121 8.60 -8.58 -6.78
N PRO A 122 9.59 -9.02 -7.59
CA PRO A 122 9.89 -10.45 -7.75
C PRO A 122 10.36 -11.12 -6.45
N HIS A 123 10.78 -10.32 -5.46
CA HIS A 123 11.22 -10.80 -4.16
C HIS A 123 10.07 -10.99 -3.15
N LYS A 124 8.84 -10.56 -3.50
CA LYS A 124 7.68 -10.62 -2.61
C LYS A 124 6.73 -11.74 -3.03
N LYS A 125 6.10 -12.38 -2.06
CA LYS A 125 5.17 -13.49 -2.29
C LYS A 125 3.79 -12.95 -2.70
N ALA A 126 3.56 -12.74 -3.98
CA ALA A 126 2.29 -12.21 -4.51
C ALA A 126 1.06 -13.01 -4.04
N ALA A 127 1.15 -14.34 -4.01
CA ALA A 127 0.06 -15.19 -3.51
C ALA A 127 -0.32 -14.89 -2.04
N VAL A 128 0.67 -14.64 -1.17
CA VAL A 128 0.42 -14.27 0.23
C VAL A 128 -0.17 -12.86 0.33
N ILE A 129 0.34 -11.93 -0.47
CA ILE A 129 -0.16 -10.55 -0.52
C ILE A 129 -1.62 -10.52 -0.96
N ASN A 130 -1.98 -11.27 -2.00
CA ASN A 130 -3.34 -11.33 -2.52
C ASN A 130 -4.28 -12.00 -1.51
N PHE A 131 -3.85 -13.10 -0.89
CA PHE A 131 -4.63 -13.74 0.19
C PHE A 131 -4.93 -12.77 1.34
N ILE A 132 -3.92 -12.02 1.81
CA ILE A 132 -4.10 -11.01 2.86
C ILE A 132 -5.06 -9.90 2.39
N GLY A 133 -4.90 -9.45 1.13
CA GLY A 133 -5.77 -8.42 0.54
C GLY A 133 -7.24 -8.83 0.54
N GLU A 134 -7.55 -10.03 0.06
CA GLU A 134 -8.91 -10.58 0.02
C GLU A 134 -9.51 -10.77 1.43
N ASP A 135 -8.73 -11.29 2.39
CA ASP A 135 -9.17 -11.41 3.79
C ASP A 135 -9.57 -10.05 4.37
N LEU A 136 -8.73 -9.03 4.16
CA LEU A 136 -8.99 -7.67 4.65
C LEU A 136 -10.16 -7.01 3.91
N ALA A 137 -10.31 -7.24 2.61
CA ALA A 137 -11.48 -6.77 1.85
C ALA A 137 -12.78 -7.29 2.46
N CYS A 138 -12.85 -8.59 2.71
CA CYS A 138 -14.00 -9.21 3.37
C CYS A 138 -14.27 -8.59 4.75
N ARG A 139 -13.21 -8.41 5.57
CA ARG A 139 -13.33 -7.89 6.94
C ARG A 139 -13.75 -6.43 7.02
N TYR A 140 -13.35 -5.59 6.07
CA TYR A 140 -13.60 -4.14 6.09
C TYR A 140 -14.70 -3.70 5.11
N GLY A 141 -15.37 -4.64 4.45
CA GLY A 141 -16.45 -4.35 3.50
C GLY A 141 -15.97 -3.61 2.24
N LEU A 142 -14.78 -3.98 1.76
CA LEU A 142 -14.15 -3.40 0.58
C LEU A 142 -14.00 -4.47 -0.52
N ASN A 143 -13.58 -4.05 -1.70
CA ASN A 143 -13.08 -4.94 -2.74
C ASN A 143 -11.55 -4.86 -2.80
N PHE A 144 -10.88 -6.00 -2.90
CA PHE A 144 -9.44 -6.03 -3.20
C PHE A 144 -9.25 -6.20 -4.71
N TYR A 145 -8.43 -5.34 -5.32
CA TYR A 145 -8.04 -5.53 -6.72
C TYR A 145 -6.71 -6.28 -6.78
N SER A 146 -6.73 -7.57 -7.12
CA SER A 146 -5.51 -8.35 -7.35
C SER A 146 -5.02 -8.18 -8.79
N ALA A 147 -3.91 -7.47 -8.99
CA ALA A 147 -3.20 -7.34 -10.27
C ALA A 147 -1.99 -8.28 -10.32
#